data_AF-A0A059LC05-F1
#
_entry.id   AF-A0A059LC05-F1
#
_cell.length_a   1.000
_cell.length_b   1.000
_cell.length_c   1.000
_cell.angle_alpha   90.00
_cell.angle_beta   90.00
_cell.angle_gamma   90.00
#
_symmetry.space_group_name_H-M   'P 1'
#
loop_
_entity.id
_entity.type
_entity.pdbx_description
1 polymer ?
#
loop_
_entity_poly.entity_id
_entity_poly.type
_entity_poly.pdbx_seq_one_letter_code
_entity_poly.pdbx_strand_id
1 'polypeptide(L)'
;MAGLVGAGKGGAHFEEDAFREVEEARRRAGADDALADPGAGFVIPQDVPAHSWLKRGLGAPPNRYGIKPGRHWDGVDRSTGFEAAMFKQQAERRWKEQEAFKWAQGDM
;
A
#
# COMPACT_ATOMS: atom_id res chain seq x y z
N MET A 1 -24.19 -34.58 -32.96
CA MET A 1 -24.10 -33.22 -33.53
C MET A 1 -24.56 -32.24 -32.47
N ALA A 2 -23.64 -31.35 -32.03
CA ALA A 2 -23.83 -30.09 -31.28
C ALA A 2 -24.54 -30.18 -29.90
N GLY A 3 -24.11 -29.49 -28.84
CA GLY A 3 -23.07 -28.48 -28.72
C GLY A 3 -22.82 -28.13 -27.26
N LEU A 4 -21.59 -27.70 -27.02
CA LEU A 4 -20.98 -27.10 -25.84
C LEU A 4 -21.68 -25.78 -25.43
N VAL A 5 -21.40 -25.30 -24.20
CA VAL A 5 -21.49 -23.92 -23.64
C VAL A 5 -22.40 -23.89 -22.40
N GLY A 6 -22.00 -23.39 -21.22
CA GLY A 6 -20.77 -22.73 -20.81
C GLY A 6 -20.87 -22.47 -19.29
N ALA A 7 -19.76 -22.62 -18.59
CA ALA A 7 -19.65 -22.34 -17.16
C ALA A 7 -19.79 -20.83 -16.91
N GLY A 8 -20.87 -20.42 -16.26
CA GLY A 8 -21.05 -19.05 -15.79
C GLY A 8 -20.12 -18.75 -14.62
N LYS A 9 -18.91 -18.26 -14.91
CA LYS A 9 -18.04 -17.57 -13.95
C LYS A 9 -18.65 -16.20 -13.64
N GLY A 10 -19.55 -16.11 -12.66
CA GLY A 10 -20.24 -14.87 -12.27
C GLY A 10 -19.67 -14.16 -11.02
N GLY A 11 -18.46 -14.49 -10.58
CA GLY A 11 -17.97 -14.09 -9.25
C GLY A 11 -17.05 -12.86 -9.19
N ALA A 12 -16.62 -12.29 -10.32
CA ALA A 12 -15.54 -11.29 -10.33
C ALA A 12 -15.99 -9.84 -10.64
N HIS A 13 -17.21 -9.64 -11.16
CA HIS A 13 -17.71 -8.30 -11.50
C HIS A 13 -18.52 -7.66 -10.35
N PHE A 14 -19.09 -8.49 -9.47
CA PHE A 14 -19.98 -8.02 -8.41
C PHE A 14 -19.28 -7.10 -7.39
N GLU A 15 -18.03 -7.38 -7.02
CA GLU A 15 -17.28 -6.52 -6.09
C GLU A 15 -16.88 -5.18 -6.74
N GLU A 16 -16.48 -5.18 -8.01
CA GLU A 16 -16.13 -3.94 -8.71
C GLU A 16 -17.36 -3.05 -8.95
N ASP A 17 -18.49 -3.66 -9.33
CA ASP A 17 -19.76 -2.96 -9.54
C ASP A 17 -20.31 -2.39 -8.23
N ALA A 18 -20.24 -3.16 -7.12
CA ALA A 18 -20.65 -2.70 -5.79
C ALA A 18 -19.76 -1.56 -5.28
N PHE A 19 -18.44 -1.62 -5.49
CA PHE A 19 -17.53 -0.53 -5.12
C PHE A 19 -17.84 0.76 -5.90
N ARG A 20 -18.16 0.63 -7.19
CA ARG A 20 -18.50 1.76 -8.06
C ARG A 20 -19.83 2.39 -7.69
N GLU A 21 -20.83 1.59 -7.34
CA GLU A 21 -22.13 2.04 -6.86
C GLU A 21 -22.01 2.78 -5.51
N VAL A 22 -21.17 2.28 -4.59
CA VAL A 22 -20.90 2.96 -3.32
C VAL A 22 -20.15 4.27 -3.52
N GLU A 23 -19.17 4.32 -4.44
CA GLU A 23 -18.50 5.57 -4.81
C GLU A 23 -19.45 6.57 -5.47
N GLU A 24 -20.30 6.13 -6.40
CA GLU A 24 -21.32 6.97 -7.02
C GLU A 24 -22.36 7.44 -6.02
N ALA A 25 -22.79 6.59 -5.08
CA ALA A 25 -23.71 6.96 -4.01
C ALA A 25 -23.08 8.00 -3.07
N ARG A 26 -21.80 7.85 -2.73
CA ARG A 26 -21.04 8.83 -1.94
C ARG A 26 -20.93 10.17 -2.67
N ARG A 27 -20.64 10.15 -3.97
CA ARG A 27 -20.54 11.33 -4.84
C ARG A 27 -21.90 12.02 -5.01
N ARG A 28 -22.97 11.25 -5.18
CA ARG A 28 -24.36 11.73 -5.28
C ARG A 28 -24.86 12.32 -3.97
N ALA A 29 -24.37 11.81 -2.83
CA ALA A 29 -24.64 12.37 -1.52
C ALA A 29 -23.86 13.67 -1.24
N GLY A 30 -22.95 14.10 -2.13
CA GLY A 30 -22.17 15.32 -1.96
C GLY A 30 -21.33 15.30 -0.67
N ALA A 31 -20.94 14.12 -0.19
CA ALA A 31 -20.20 13.98 1.08
C ALA A 31 -18.86 14.74 1.07
N ASP A 32 -18.28 14.89 -0.12
CA ASP A 32 -17.06 15.64 -0.39
C ASP A 32 -17.31 17.16 -0.33
N ASP A 33 -18.47 17.60 -0.83
CA ASP A 33 -18.89 19.00 -0.86
C ASP A 33 -19.42 19.48 0.50
N ALA A 34 -19.99 18.59 1.31
CA ALA A 34 -20.51 18.88 2.66
C ALA A 34 -19.40 19.23 3.67
N LEU A 35 -18.16 18.80 3.43
CA LEU A 35 -16.97 19.21 4.21
C LEU A 35 -16.49 20.61 3.85
N ALA A 36 -16.96 21.17 2.72
CA ALA A 36 -16.64 22.50 2.23
C ALA A 36 -17.78 23.51 2.49
N ASP A 37 -18.62 23.28 3.50
CA ASP A 37 -19.61 24.26 3.94
C ASP A 37 -18.88 25.51 4.50
N PRO A 38 -19.03 26.70 3.88
CA PRO A 38 -18.42 27.94 4.35
C PRO A 38 -18.91 28.40 5.74
N GLY A 39 -19.94 27.74 6.30
CA GLY A 39 -20.37 27.91 7.70
C GLY A 39 -19.50 27.21 8.75
N ALA A 40 -18.63 26.28 8.33
CA ALA A 40 -17.67 25.63 9.23
C ALA A 40 -16.41 26.52 9.34
N GLY A 41 -16.32 27.32 10.40
CA GLY A 41 -15.30 28.37 10.60
C GLY A 41 -13.82 27.96 10.68
N PHE A 42 -13.45 26.74 10.24
CA PHE A 42 -12.05 26.31 10.15
C PHE A 42 -11.87 25.17 9.12
N VAL A 43 -11.30 25.49 7.96
CA VAL A 43 -10.95 24.51 6.92
C VAL A 43 -9.51 24.03 7.15
N ILE A 44 -9.32 22.73 7.36
CA ILE A 44 -7.98 22.12 7.48
C ILE A 44 -7.46 21.80 6.08
N PRO A 45 -6.34 22.40 5.63
CA PRO A 45 -5.77 22.09 4.32
C PRO A 45 -5.41 20.60 4.22
N GLN A 46 -6.03 19.90 3.26
CA GLN A 46 -5.75 18.49 2.96
C GLN A 46 -4.65 18.31 1.92
N ASP A 47 -4.12 19.40 1.37
CA ASP A 47 -3.09 19.38 0.34
C ASP A 47 -1.76 18.78 0.83
N VAL A 48 -1.02 18.20 -0.12
CA VAL A 48 0.32 17.68 0.13
C VAL A 48 1.32 18.84 0.15
N PRO A 49 2.07 19.04 1.25
CA PRO A 49 3.08 20.10 1.34
C PRO A 49 4.19 19.95 0.29
N ALA A 50 4.81 21.06 -0.12
CA ALA A 50 5.90 21.04 -1.11
C ALA A 50 7.13 20.23 -0.67
N HIS A 51 7.42 20.20 0.64
CA HIS A 51 8.54 19.43 1.20
C HIS A 51 8.24 17.94 1.37
N SER A 52 7.00 17.52 1.10
CA SER A 52 6.57 16.14 1.26
C SER A 52 7.39 15.19 0.39
N TRP A 53 7.73 14.04 0.96
CA TRP A 53 8.28 12.90 0.23
C TRP A 53 7.44 12.50 -1.00
N LEU A 54 6.12 12.72 -0.95
CA LEU A 54 5.20 12.45 -2.07
C LEU A 54 5.44 13.40 -3.24
N LYS A 55 5.57 14.71 -2.99
CA LYS A 55 5.85 15.70 -4.06
C LYS A 55 7.26 15.58 -4.61
N ARG A 56 8.20 15.19 -3.75
CA ARG A 56 9.61 15.05 -4.11
C ARG A 56 9.95 13.67 -4.70
N GLY A 57 9.04 12.70 -4.65
CA GLY A 57 9.25 11.35 -5.18
C GLY A 57 10.34 10.54 -4.45
N LEU A 58 10.56 10.76 -3.15
CA LEU A 58 11.56 10.01 -2.40
C LEU A 58 11.05 8.62 -2.03
N GLY A 59 11.92 7.60 -2.11
CA GLY A 59 11.64 6.28 -1.57
C GLY A 59 11.70 6.30 -0.05
N ALA A 60 10.59 5.95 0.62
CA ALA A 60 10.58 5.80 2.06
C ALA A 60 11.38 4.55 2.49
N PRO A 61 12.20 4.62 3.57
CA PRO A 61 12.87 3.45 4.10
C PRO A 61 11.81 2.41 4.54
N PRO A 62 12.03 1.12 4.25
CA PRO A 62 11.13 0.08 4.68
C PRO A 62 11.16 -0.06 6.20
N ASN A 63 10.00 -0.38 6.79
CA ASN A 63 9.88 -0.73 8.20
C ASN A 63 9.22 -2.10 8.33
N ARG A 64 9.39 -2.73 9.49
CA ARG A 64 8.77 -4.01 9.87
C ARG A 64 7.27 -4.10 9.59
N TYR A 65 6.56 -2.98 9.65
CA TYR A 65 5.10 -2.94 9.61
C TYR A 65 4.55 -2.60 8.21
N GLY A 66 5.40 -2.33 7.23
CA GLY A 66 4.97 -1.88 5.89
C GLY A 66 4.23 -0.53 5.90
N ILE A 67 4.32 0.25 6.98
CA ILE A 67 3.59 1.51 7.12
C ILE A 67 4.31 2.59 6.29
N LYS A 68 3.58 3.24 5.39
CA LYS A 68 4.12 4.36 4.61
C LYS A 68 4.14 5.65 5.44
N PRO A 69 5.13 6.53 5.26
CA PRO A 69 5.16 7.81 5.94
C PRO A 69 3.98 8.70 5.54
N GLY A 70 3.53 9.56 6.46
CA GLY A 70 2.44 10.50 6.21
C GLY A 70 2.80 11.58 5.19
N ARG A 71 1.78 12.32 4.70
CA ARG A 71 1.96 13.37 3.68
C ARG A 71 2.90 14.51 4.10
N HIS A 72 3.18 14.69 5.38
CA HIS A 72 4.06 15.75 5.88
C HIS A 72 5.51 15.30 6.12
N TRP A 73 5.81 14.01 5.90
CA TRP A 73 7.19 13.55 6.06
C TRP A 73 8.08 14.17 4.99
N ASP A 74 9.24 14.67 5.39
CA ASP A 74 10.15 15.47 4.54
C ASP A 74 11.10 14.63 3.69
N GLY A 75 11.08 13.29 3.87
CA GLY A 75 11.92 12.35 3.14
C GLY A 75 13.29 12.10 3.75
N VAL A 76 13.62 12.73 4.89
CA VAL A 76 14.92 12.53 5.56
C VAL A 76 14.78 11.44 6.62
N ASP A 77 15.58 10.38 6.48
CA ASP A 77 15.67 9.32 7.50
C ASP A 77 16.44 9.84 8.72
N ARG A 78 15.78 9.77 9.89
CA ARG A 78 16.32 10.16 11.21
C ARG A 78 16.33 8.97 12.17
N SER A 79 16.35 7.76 11.64
CA SER A 79 16.37 6.54 12.44
C SER A 79 17.74 6.29 13.09
N THR A 80 17.76 5.42 14.09
CA THR A 80 19.01 4.89 14.69
C THR A 80 19.64 3.79 13.85
N GLY A 81 19.02 3.40 12.72
CA GLY A 81 19.48 2.30 11.86
C GLY A 81 19.01 0.89 12.28
N PHE A 82 18.17 0.75 13.33
CA PHE A 82 17.70 -0.56 13.81
C PHE A 82 17.00 -1.39 12.72
N GLU A 83 16.07 -0.79 11.98
CA GLU A 83 15.30 -1.49 10.93
C GLU A 83 16.24 -2.01 9.83
N ALA A 84 17.21 -1.18 9.39
CA ALA A 84 18.20 -1.58 8.39
C ALA A 84 19.10 -2.73 8.89
N ALA A 85 19.57 -2.66 10.14
CA ALA A 85 20.39 -3.71 10.75
C ALA A 85 19.61 -5.03 10.88
N MET A 86 18.35 -4.95 11.29
CA MET A 86 17.48 -6.11 11.42
C MET A 86 17.24 -6.79 10.07
N PHE A 87 16.92 -6.04 9.01
CA PHE A 87 16.73 -6.62 7.68
C PHE A 87 18.01 -7.29 7.15
N LYS A 88 19.17 -6.69 7.42
CA LYS A 88 20.47 -7.30 7.07
C LYS A 88 20.66 -8.64 7.78
N GLN A 89 20.38 -8.70 9.09
CA GLN A 89 20.50 -9.94 9.87
C GLN A 89 19.52 -11.02 9.36
N GLN A 90 18.27 -10.65 9.07
CA GLN A 90 17.28 -11.59 8.53
C GLN A 90 17.70 -12.13 7.16
N ALA A 91 18.21 -11.25 6.28
CA ALA A 91 18.74 -11.67 5.00
C ALA A 91 19.88 -12.67 5.22
N GLU A 92 20.89 -12.31 6.02
CA GLU A 92 22.05 -13.18 6.29
C GLU A 92 21.65 -14.56 6.81
N ARG A 93 20.67 -14.63 7.72
CA ARG A 93 20.16 -15.92 8.21
C ARG A 93 19.55 -16.76 7.08
N ARG A 94 18.71 -16.15 6.24
CA ARG A 94 18.10 -16.84 5.08
C ARG A 94 19.14 -17.30 4.07
N TRP A 95 20.20 -16.53 3.85
CA TRP A 95 21.31 -16.91 2.97
C TRP A 95 22.04 -18.15 3.49
N LYS A 96 22.37 -18.17 4.79
CA LYS A 96 23.03 -19.33 5.44
C LYS A 96 22.16 -20.60 5.40
N GLU A 97 20.87 -20.46 5.66
CA GLU A 97 19.92 -21.59 5.58
C GLU A 97 19.85 -22.15 4.16
N GLN A 98 19.77 -21.28 3.14
CA GLN A 98 19.75 -21.72 1.74
C GLN A 98 21.07 -22.35 1.31
N GLU A 99 22.20 -21.81 1.78
CA GLU A 99 23.51 -22.39 1.53
C GLU A 99 23.58 -23.79 2.15
N ALA A 100 23.32 -23.93 3.45
CA ALA A 100 23.32 -25.22 4.14
C ALA A 100 22.40 -26.25 3.47
N PHE A 101 21.22 -25.83 3.01
CA PHE A 101 20.31 -26.68 2.25
C PHE A 101 20.93 -27.19 0.93
N LYS A 102 21.57 -26.31 0.16
CA LYS A 102 22.26 -26.68 -1.09
C LYS A 102 23.43 -27.64 -0.85
N TRP A 103 24.20 -27.41 0.21
CA TRP A 103 25.29 -28.29 0.61
C TRP A 103 24.76 -29.69 1.00
N ALA A 104 23.69 -29.75 1.79
CA ALA A 104 23.09 -31.02 2.21
C ALA A 104 22.47 -31.80 1.03
N GLN A 105 21.91 -31.11 0.03
CA GLN A 105 21.35 -31.74 -1.16
C GLN A 105 22.43 -32.27 -2.12
N GLY A 106 23.64 -31.71 -2.10
CA GLY A 106 24.73 -32.13 -3.00
C GLY A 106 25.40 -33.46 -2.61
N ASP A 107 25.19 -33.96 -1.39
CA ASP A 107 25.79 -35.18 -0.85
C ASP A 107 24.81 -36.38 -0.80
N MET A 108 23.60 -36.22 -1.35
CA MET A 108 22.58 -37.27 -1.50
C MET A 108 22.31 -37.55 -2.99
#